data_AF-A0A3D4R1Q8-F1
#
_entry.id   AF-A0A3D4R1Q8-F1
#
_cell.length_a   1.000
_cell.length_b   1.000
_cell.length_c   1.000
_cell.angle_alpha   90.00
_cell.angle_beta   90.00
_cell.angle_gamma   90.00
#
_symmetry.space_group_name_H-M   'P 1'
#
loop_
_entity.id
_entity.type
_entity.pdbx_description
1 polymer ?
#
loop_
_entity_poly.entity_id
_entity_poly.type
_entity_poly.pdbx_seq_one_letter_code
_entity_poly.pdbx_strand_id
1 'polypeptide(L)'
;MFLAVLCYLSKCIPVDRGGSRVKMKQVLEQCTYLLRNGHTIMIFPEGGRSRTGRVDKENFSYGVGRFIQDVEDCKIMCMYLRGDKQHKYSLIPAWGDTFYAQVEVFQPTPVAQEGLRAQREYAAQIIERLAQMEERYFVVHRQRYRGFKGSREQEEKHGFAISEENSHR
;
A
#
# COMPACT_ATOMS: atom_id res chain seq x y z
N MET A 1 -0.19 26.15 -15.67
CA MET A 1 1.15 25.85 -16.22
C MET A 1 2.18 25.54 -15.15
N PHE A 2 2.32 26.34 -14.08
CA PHE A 2 3.30 26.11 -13.00
C PHE A 2 3.29 24.70 -12.40
N LEU A 3 2.11 24.14 -12.10
CA LEU A 3 2.01 22.80 -11.49
C LEU A 3 2.53 21.69 -12.42
N ALA A 4 2.31 21.81 -13.73
CA ALA A 4 2.81 20.85 -14.71
C ALA A 4 4.33 20.91 -14.83
N VAL A 5 4.91 22.11 -14.85
CA VAL A 5 6.37 22.30 -14.86
C VAL A 5 7.00 21.73 -13.59
N LEU A 6 6.40 21.98 -12.42
CA LEU A 6 6.87 21.40 -11.16
C LEU A 6 6.78 19.87 -11.18
N CYS A 7 5.68 19.30 -11.69
CA CYS A 7 5.55 17.86 -11.86
C CYS A 7 6.65 17.29 -12.78
N TYR A 8 6.92 17.90 -13.93
CA TYR A 8 7.96 17.42 -14.83
C TYR A 8 9.36 17.52 -14.20
N LEU A 9 9.64 18.59 -13.45
CA LEU A 9 10.89 18.74 -12.70
C LEU A 9 11.03 17.67 -11.60
N SER A 10 9.92 17.28 -10.98
CA SER A 10 9.88 16.15 -10.04
C SER A 10 9.75 14.78 -10.72
N LYS A 11 9.89 14.72 -12.05
CA LYS A 11 9.72 13.51 -12.89
C LYS A 11 8.35 12.82 -12.72
N CYS A 12 7.32 13.59 -12.38
CA CYS A 12 5.94 13.16 -12.29
C CYS A 12 5.18 13.45 -13.58
N ILE A 13 4.36 12.49 -14.03
CA ILE A 13 3.50 12.65 -15.20
C ILE A 13 2.11 13.08 -14.71
N PRO A 14 1.59 14.24 -15.14
CA PRO A 14 0.28 14.70 -14.70
C PRO A 14 -0.83 13.80 -15.26
N VAL A 15 -1.68 13.28 -14.37
CA VAL A 15 -2.85 12.47 -14.72
C VAL A 15 -4.12 13.26 -14.39
N ASP A 16 -4.98 13.46 -15.38
CA ASP A 16 -6.25 14.17 -15.22
C ASP A 16 -7.37 13.17 -14.84
N ARG A 17 -7.88 13.28 -13.61
CA ARG A 17 -8.94 12.37 -13.12
C ARG A 17 -10.26 12.72 -13.81
N GLY A 18 -10.76 11.80 -14.63
CA GLY A 18 -11.94 12.04 -15.46
C GLY A 18 -11.65 12.81 -16.76
N GLY A 19 -10.37 12.99 -17.10
CA GLY A 19 -9.95 13.59 -18.36
C GLY A 19 -10.40 12.78 -19.58
N SER A 20 -10.30 13.40 -20.76
CA SER A 20 -10.68 12.74 -22.01
C SER A 20 -9.87 11.47 -22.25
N ARG A 21 -10.50 10.45 -22.85
CA ARG A 21 -9.84 9.18 -23.22
C ARG A 21 -8.57 9.40 -24.04
N VAL A 22 -8.55 10.45 -24.86
CA VAL A 22 -7.40 10.84 -25.70
C VAL A 22 -6.20 11.26 -24.83
N LYS A 23 -6.40 12.14 -23.84
CA LYS A 23 -5.33 12.58 -22.94
C LYS A 23 -4.78 11.42 -22.11
N MET A 24 -5.66 10.56 -21.59
CA MET A 24 -5.26 9.37 -20.86
C MET A 24 -4.43 8.41 -21.72
N LYS A 25 -4.83 8.21 -22.99
CA LYS A 25 -4.08 7.38 -23.94
C LYS A 25 -2.67 7.93 -24.17
N GLN A 26 -2.53 9.24 -24.36
CA GLN A 26 -1.22 9.90 -24.56
C GLN A 26 -0.31 9.74 -23.34
N VAL A 27 -0.84 9.90 -22.13
CA VAL A 27 -0.08 9.70 -20.89
C VAL A 27 0.40 8.25 -20.76
N LEU A 28 -0.46 7.27 -21.06
CA LEU A 28 -0.06 5.86 -21.05
C LEU A 28 1.02 5.57 -22.11
N GLU A 29 0.92 6.14 -23.31
CA GLU A 29 1.94 5.98 -24.36
C GLU A 29 3.29 6.58 -23.97
N GLN A 30 3.28 7.73 -23.29
CA GLN A 30 4.50 8.31 -22.71
C GLN A 30 5.12 7.40 -21.64
N CYS A 31 4.30 6.83 -20.76
CA CYS A 31 4.77 5.85 -19.78
C CYS A 31 5.38 4.62 -20.45
N THR A 32 4.73 4.05 -21.47
CA THR A 32 5.25 2.91 -22.23
C THR A 32 6.59 3.25 -22.89
N TYR A 33 6.71 4.43 -23.49
CA TYR A 33 7.97 4.91 -24.07
C TYR A 33 9.08 4.96 -23.01
N LEU A 34 8.82 5.54 -21.84
CA LEU A 34 9.80 5.62 -20.77
C LEU A 34 10.23 4.23 -20.25
N LEU A 35 9.28 3.31 -20.07
CA LEU A 35 9.57 1.93 -19.65
C LEU A 35 10.45 1.20 -20.67
N ARG A 36 10.16 1.33 -21.98
CA ARG A 36 10.96 0.73 -23.05
C ARG A 36 12.39 1.29 -23.11
N ASN A 37 12.61 2.51 -22.64
CA ASN A 37 13.94 3.13 -22.54
C ASN A 37 14.65 2.84 -21.20
N GLY A 38 14.15 1.89 -20.40
CA GLY A 38 14.79 1.44 -19.16
C GLY A 38 14.51 2.33 -17.95
N HIS A 39 13.57 3.27 -18.03
CA HIS A 39 13.14 4.04 -16.87
C HIS A 39 12.15 3.25 -16.00
N THR A 40 12.12 3.56 -14.70
CA THR A 40 11.14 3.00 -13.75
C THR A 40 9.99 3.95 -13.54
N ILE A 41 8.76 3.43 -13.47
CA ILE A 41 7.55 4.20 -13.19
C ILE A 41 6.87 3.66 -11.93
N MET A 42 6.50 4.56 -11.03
CA MET A 42 5.72 4.24 -9.84
C MET A 42 4.25 4.60 -10.08
N ILE A 43 3.35 3.64 -9.87
CA ILE A 43 1.91 3.80 -10.11
C ILE A 43 1.14 3.30 -8.90
N PHE A 44 0.12 4.07 -8.49
CA PHE A 44 -0.84 3.68 -7.47
C PHE A 44 -2.14 3.22 -8.17
N PRO A 45 -2.38 1.90 -8.33
CA PRO A 45 -3.48 1.39 -9.16
C PRO A 45 -4.87 1.71 -8.59
N GLU A 46 -4.98 1.96 -7.28
CA GLU A 46 -6.19 2.44 -6.60
C GLU A 46 -6.57 3.87 -7.01
N GLY A 47 -5.64 4.63 -7.61
CA GLY A 47 -5.88 6.01 -8.04
C GLY A 47 -6.11 7.01 -6.91
N GLY A 48 -6.07 6.57 -5.65
CA GLY A 48 -6.30 7.36 -4.45
C GLY A 48 -5.73 6.69 -3.21
N ARG A 49 -6.05 7.25 -2.04
CA ARG A 49 -5.72 6.65 -0.75
C ARG A 49 -6.89 5.75 -0.33
N SER A 50 -6.58 4.55 0.13
CA SER A 50 -7.59 3.64 0.66
C SER A 50 -8.40 4.30 1.79
N ARG A 51 -9.74 4.27 1.66
CA ARG A 51 -10.68 4.83 2.65
C ARG A 51 -10.90 3.91 3.86
N THR A 52 -10.78 2.61 3.63
CA THR A 52 -10.92 1.57 4.66
C THR A 52 -9.58 1.23 5.32
N GLY A 53 -8.47 1.70 4.73
CA GLY A 53 -7.13 1.26 5.10
C GLY A 53 -6.86 -0.18 4.68
N ARG A 54 -7.61 -0.71 3.70
CA ARG A 54 -7.42 -2.03 3.09
C ARG A 54 -7.16 -1.87 1.59
N VAL A 55 -6.42 -2.81 1.00
CA VAL A 55 -6.24 -2.88 -0.46
C VAL A 55 -7.62 -3.06 -1.13
N ASP A 56 -7.93 -2.22 -2.11
CA ASP A 56 -9.18 -2.33 -2.87
C ASP A 56 -9.04 -3.40 -3.97
N LYS A 57 -9.73 -4.52 -3.79
CA LYS A 57 -9.73 -5.65 -4.73
C LYS A 57 -10.71 -5.49 -5.89
N GLU A 58 -11.62 -4.51 -5.84
CA GLU A 58 -12.73 -4.40 -6.80
C GLU A 58 -12.63 -3.15 -7.67
N ASN A 59 -12.18 -2.02 -7.11
CA ASN A 59 -12.13 -0.73 -7.80
C ASN A 59 -10.68 -0.30 -8.08
N PHE A 60 -10.02 -0.98 -9.00
CA PHE A 60 -8.66 -0.64 -9.44
C PHE A 60 -8.60 -0.26 -10.92
N SER A 61 -7.62 0.58 -11.28
CA SER A 61 -7.40 0.99 -12.66
C SER A 61 -6.72 -0.10 -13.48
N TYR A 62 -7.30 -0.44 -14.64
CA TYR A 62 -6.76 -1.44 -15.55
C TYR A 62 -5.61 -0.93 -16.44
N GLY A 63 -5.32 0.38 -16.40
CA GLY A 63 -4.28 1.00 -17.23
C GLY A 63 -2.89 0.39 -17.01
N VAL A 64 -2.63 -0.14 -15.81
CA VAL A 64 -1.36 -0.82 -15.49
C VAL A 64 -1.18 -2.13 -16.28
N GLY A 65 -2.28 -2.81 -16.60
CA GLY A 65 -2.26 -4.04 -17.41
C GLY A 65 -1.79 -3.81 -18.84
N ARG A 66 -2.00 -2.60 -19.38
CA ARG A 66 -1.53 -2.24 -20.72
C ARG A 66 -0.01 -2.22 -20.81
N PHE A 67 0.69 -1.77 -19.76
CA PHE A 67 2.15 -1.75 -19.76
C PHE A 67 2.75 -3.15 -19.85
N ILE A 68 2.10 -4.14 -19.23
CA ILE A 68 2.56 -5.52 -19.22
C ILE A 68 2.37 -6.18 -20.60
N GLN A 69 1.35 -5.76 -21.35
CA GLN A 69 1.16 -6.19 -22.74
C GLN A 69 2.13 -5.52 -23.71
N ASP A 70 2.37 -4.21 -23.52
CA ASP A 70 3.09 -3.39 -24.50
C ASP A 70 4.61 -3.41 -24.27
N VAL A 71 5.10 -3.86 -23.11
CA VAL A 71 6.53 -3.87 -22.75
C VAL A 71 7.00 -5.30 -22.52
N GLU A 72 7.93 -5.75 -23.36
CA GLU A 72 8.60 -7.05 -23.21
C GLU A 72 9.40 -7.10 -21.91
N ASP A 73 9.45 -8.27 -21.26
CA ASP A 73 10.16 -8.51 -20.00
C ASP A 73 9.84 -7.53 -18.86
N CYS A 74 8.61 -7.01 -18.83
CA CYS A 74 8.15 -6.07 -17.80
C CYS A 74 8.14 -6.72 -16.41
N LYS A 75 9.09 -6.31 -15.55
CA LYS A 75 9.14 -6.69 -14.13
C LYS A 75 8.31 -5.73 -13.30
N ILE A 76 7.51 -6.28 -12.38
CA ILE A 76 6.67 -5.48 -11.50
C ILE A 76 7.22 -5.56 -10.09
N MET A 77 7.48 -4.40 -9.51
CA MET A 77 7.81 -4.26 -8.09
C MET A 77 6.56 -3.80 -7.33
N CYS A 78 5.93 -4.73 -6.61
CA CYS A 78 4.88 -4.42 -5.66
C CYS A 78 5.50 -3.90 -4.36
N MET A 79 5.00 -2.75 -3.89
CA MET A 79 5.36 -2.18 -2.60
C MET A 79 4.10 -2.06 -1.76
N TYR A 80 4.06 -2.76 -0.62
CA TYR A 80 3.04 -2.59 0.40
C TYR A 80 3.59 -1.73 1.52
N LEU A 81 2.90 -0.64 1.85
CA LEU A 81 3.29 0.31 2.88
C LEU A 81 2.11 0.55 3.83
N ARG A 82 2.35 0.43 5.13
CA ARG A 82 1.33 0.68 6.15
C ARG A 82 1.94 1.27 7.42
N GLY A 83 1.29 2.29 8.00
CA GLY A 83 1.62 2.76 9.35
C GLY A 83 1.02 1.87 10.44
N ASP A 84 1.79 1.56 11.47
CA ASP A 84 1.35 0.71 12.58
C ASP A 84 0.16 1.33 13.34
N LYS A 85 0.16 2.67 13.49
CA LYS A 85 -0.92 3.43 14.13
C LYS A 85 -2.07 3.76 13.17
N GLN A 86 -2.00 3.33 11.92
CA GLN A 86 -3.03 3.62 10.92
C GLN A 86 -4.22 2.66 11.05
N HIS A 87 -5.22 3.06 11.84
CA HIS A 87 -6.47 2.32 12.02
C HIS A 87 -7.60 2.77 11.09
N LYS A 88 -7.54 4.00 10.57
CA LYS A 88 -8.56 4.62 9.71
C LYS A 88 -7.89 5.48 8.65
N TYR A 89 -8.67 5.96 7.69
CA TYR A 89 -8.26 6.98 6.72
C TYR A 89 -7.74 8.22 7.44
N SER A 90 -6.54 8.68 7.07
CA SER A 90 -5.97 9.96 7.52
C SER A 90 -5.28 10.71 6.38
N LEU A 91 -5.16 12.03 6.54
CA LEU A 91 -4.45 12.87 5.58
C LEU A 91 -2.93 12.89 5.84
N ILE A 92 -2.53 12.69 7.09
CA ILE A 92 -1.16 12.74 7.56
C ILE A 92 -0.92 11.49 8.42
N PRO A 93 0.28 10.90 8.38
CA PRO A 93 0.67 9.86 9.32
C PRO A 93 0.52 10.32 10.78
N ALA A 94 0.32 9.37 11.70
CA ALA A 94 0.34 9.69 13.12
C ALA A 94 1.74 10.17 13.53
N TRP A 95 1.81 11.06 14.52
CA TRP A 95 3.12 11.53 14.99
C TRP A 95 3.90 10.37 15.65
N GLY A 96 5.17 10.23 15.26
CA GLY A 96 6.01 9.10 15.66
C GLY A 96 5.47 7.73 15.22
N ASP A 97 4.80 7.65 14.07
CA ASP A 97 4.35 6.38 13.50
C ASP A 97 5.54 5.60 12.91
N THR A 98 5.45 4.28 12.98
CA THR A 98 6.39 3.37 12.34
C THR A 98 5.71 2.75 11.13
N PHE A 99 6.43 2.68 10.01
CA PHE A 99 5.90 2.11 8.79
C PHE A 99 6.43 0.71 8.56
N TYR A 100 5.51 -0.23 8.39
CA TYR A 100 5.80 -1.49 7.75
C TYR A 100 5.89 -1.28 6.24
N ALA A 101 7.02 -1.63 5.66
CA ALA A 101 7.25 -1.64 4.22
C ALA A 101 7.67 -3.04 3.79
N GLN A 102 6.97 -3.60 2.80
CA GLN A 102 7.35 -4.85 2.15
C GLN A 102 7.43 -4.60 0.65
N VAL A 103 8.46 -5.15 0.02
CA VAL A 103 8.72 -5.00 -1.41
C VAL A 103 8.92 -6.37 -2.01
N GLU A 104 8.22 -6.65 -3.12
CA GLU A 104 8.35 -7.89 -3.86
C GLU A 104 8.37 -7.62 -5.35
N VAL A 105 9.31 -8.25 -6.04
CA VAL A 105 9.36 -8.23 -7.50
C VAL A 105 8.75 -9.52 -8.02
N PHE A 106 7.84 -9.41 -8.97
CA PHE A 106 7.30 -10.56 -9.67
C PHE A 106 7.15 -10.27 -11.17
N GLN A 107 7.12 -11.34 -11.95
CA GLN A 107 6.73 -11.31 -13.36
C GLN A 107 5.28 -11.80 -13.45
N PRO A 108 4.37 -11.04 -14.10
CA PRO A 108 3.01 -11.50 -14.33
C PRO A 108 2.97 -12.80 -15.12
N THR A 109 2.08 -13.70 -14.76
CA THR A 109 1.82 -14.91 -15.52
C THR A 109 1.13 -14.51 -16.83
N PRO A 110 1.63 -14.95 -18.00
CA PRO A 110 1.00 -14.67 -19.28
C PRO A 110 -0.46 -15.11 -19.30
N VAL A 111 -1.32 -14.26 -19.86
CA VAL A 111 -2.76 -14.52 -19.97
C VAL A 111 -3.11 -14.88 -21.42
N ALA A 112 -4.06 -15.80 -21.60
CA ALA A 112 -4.46 -16.27 -22.94
C ALA A 112 -5.39 -15.27 -23.66
N GLN A 113 -6.04 -14.38 -22.91
CA GLN A 113 -6.93 -13.37 -23.48
C GLN A 113 -6.12 -12.22 -24.12
N GLU A 114 -6.79 -11.43 -24.95
CA GLU A 114 -6.20 -10.24 -25.57
C GLU A 114 -6.95 -8.96 -25.18
N GLY A 115 -6.34 -7.81 -25.50
CA GLY A 115 -6.94 -6.50 -25.32
C GLY A 115 -7.33 -6.19 -23.87
N LEU A 116 -8.48 -5.52 -23.68
CA LEU A 116 -8.96 -5.04 -22.38
C LEU A 116 -9.13 -6.14 -21.33
N ARG A 117 -9.48 -7.37 -21.73
CA ARG A 117 -9.66 -8.49 -20.80
C ARG A 117 -8.33 -8.90 -20.19
N ALA A 118 -7.29 -8.99 -21.02
CA ALA A 118 -5.94 -9.26 -20.55
C ALA A 118 -5.39 -8.12 -19.68
N GLN A 119 -5.65 -6.85 -20.03
CA GLN A 119 -5.26 -5.72 -19.17
C GLN A 119 -5.88 -5.81 -17.78
N ARG A 120 -7.17 -6.17 -17.71
CA ARG A 120 -7.85 -6.38 -16.44
C ARG A 120 -7.24 -7.53 -15.65
N GLU A 121 -6.96 -8.66 -16.30
CA GLU A 121 -6.38 -9.84 -15.67
C GLU A 121 -4.97 -9.55 -15.11
N TYR A 122 -4.12 -8.90 -15.89
CA TYR A 122 -2.80 -8.50 -15.42
C TYR A 122 -2.87 -7.51 -14.25
N ALA A 123 -3.76 -6.53 -14.31
CA ALA A 123 -3.98 -5.62 -13.19
C ALA A 123 -4.49 -6.37 -11.95
N ALA A 124 -5.36 -7.38 -12.12
CA ALA A 124 -5.83 -8.23 -11.03
C ALA A 124 -4.69 -9.02 -10.38
N GLN A 125 -3.74 -9.56 -11.15
CA GLN A 125 -2.56 -10.24 -10.59
C GLN A 125 -1.73 -9.32 -9.69
N ILE A 126 -1.58 -8.04 -10.05
CA ILE A 126 -0.87 -7.04 -9.23
C ILE A 126 -1.62 -6.77 -7.92
N ILE A 127 -2.93 -6.55 -8.02
CA ILE A 127 -3.78 -6.26 -6.85
C ILE A 127 -3.83 -7.45 -5.90
N GLU A 128 -3.93 -8.66 -6.44
CA GLU A 128 -3.91 -9.89 -5.67
C GLU A 128 -2.57 -10.05 -4.93
N ARG A 129 -1.44 -9.71 -5.58
CA ARG A 129 -0.13 -9.70 -4.91
C ARG A 129 -0.09 -8.70 -3.75
N LEU A 130 -0.61 -7.47 -3.95
CA LEU A 130 -0.69 -6.47 -2.89
C LEU A 130 -1.59 -6.92 -1.73
N ALA A 131 -2.71 -7.56 -2.05
CA ALA A 131 -3.61 -8.14 -1.04
C ALA A 131 -2.93 -9.25 -0.22
N GLN A 132 -2.15 -10.13 -0.86
CA GLN A 132 -1.39 -11.16 -0.15
C GLN A 132 -0.28 -10.56 0.74
N MET A 133 0.34 -9.45 0.33
CA MET A 133 1.28 -8.71 1.20
C MET A 133 0.57 -8.12 2.41
N GLU A 134 -0.63 -7.55 2.22
CA GLU A 134 -1.47 -7.08 3.32
C GLU A 134 -1.87 -8.21 4.29
N GLU A 135 -2.29 -9.36 3.77
CA GLU A 135 -2.67 -10.51 4.59
C GLU A 135 -1.50 -10.99 5.44
N ARG A 136 -0.29 -11.06 4.86
CA ARG A 136 0.94 -11.39 5.59
C ARG A 136 1.26 -10.38 6.69
N TYR A 137 1.11 -9.08 6.42
CA TYR A 137 1.21 -8.05 7.46
C TYR A 137 0.26 -8.37 8.62
N PHE A 138 -1.01 -8.65 8.34
CA PHE A 138 -1.99 -8.93 9.39
C PHE A 138 -1.74 -10.24 10.13
N VAL A 139 -1.18 -11.28 9.50
CA VAL A 139 -0.81 -12.52 10.19
C VAL A 139 0.30 -12.26 11.20
N VAL A 140 1.38 -11.61 10.79
CA VAL A 140 2.53 -11.30 11.66
C VAL A 140 2.11 -10.34 12.78
N HIS A 141 1.33 -9.31 12.47
CA HIS A 141 0.97 -8.27 13.45
C HIS A 141 -0.19 -8.69 14.36
N ARG A 142 -1.13 -9.54 13.93
CA ARG A 142 -2.13 -10.13 14.86
C ARG A 142 -1.48 -11.05 15.89
N GLN A 143 -0.40 -11.76 15.54
CA GLN A 143 0.36 -12.55 16.50
C GLN A 143 1.06 -11.66 17.53
N ARG A 144 1.58 -10.50 17.11
CA ARG A 144 2.19 -9.50 18.00
C ARG A 144 1.22 -8.96 19.06
N TYR A 145 -0.07 -8.77 18.71
CA TYR A 145 -1.11 -8.39 19.68
C TYR A 145 -1.66 -9.56 20.52
N ARG A 146 -1.35 -10.82 20.18
CA ARG A 146 -1.65 -11.99 21.01
C ARG A 146 -0.50 -12.39 21.95
N GLY A 147 0.70 -11.87 21.73
CA GLY A 147 1.90 -12.17 22.52
C GLY A 147 2.25 -11.13 23.58
N PHE A 148 1.34 -10.88 24.53
CA PHE A 148 1.67 -10.49 25.93
C PHE A 148 0.43 -10.56 26.84
N LYS A 149 -0.38 -11.60 26.71
CA LYS A 149 -1.32 -12.03 27.77
C LYS A 149 -0.71 -13.27 28.42
N GLY A 150 0.31 -13.09 29.25
CA GLY A 150 0.98 -14.23 29.89
C GLY A 150 2.27 -13.87 30.61
N SER A 151 2.25 -12.84 31.47
CA SER A 151 3.23 -12.65 32.56
C SER A 151 2.86 -11.43 33.41
N ARG A 152 1.63 -11.43 33.95
CA ARG A 152 1.21 -10.57 35.07
C ARG A 152 0.40 -11.42 36.06
N GLU A 153 0.97 -12.54 36.46
CA GLU A 153 0.53 -13.31 37.63
C GLU A 153 1.79 -13.75 38.38
N GLN A 154 2.36 -12.81 39.13
CA GLN A 154 2.98 -12.99 40.44
C GLN A 154 3.54 -11.64 40.91
N GLU A 155 2.64 -10.73 41.27
CA GLU A 155 2.91 -9.85 42.42
C GLU A 155 1.88 -10.22 43.47
N GLU A 156 2.16 -11.35 44.14
CA GLU A 156 1.51 -11.66 45.40
C GLU A 156 1.89 -10.59 46.43
N LYS A 157 0.86 -9.85 46.84
CA LYS A 157 0.64 -9.35 48.21
C LYS A 157 1.90 -9.02 49.02
N HIS A 158 2.25 -7.74 49.07
CA HIS A 158 2.66 -7.14 50.34
C HIS A 158 1.62 -6.08 50.70
N GLY A 159 0.66 -6.50 51.54
CA GLY A 159 -0.26 -5.58 52.18
C GLY A 159 0.51 -4.66 53.11
N PHE A 160 0.40 -3.36 52.91
CA PHE A 160 0.75 -2.39 53.94
C PHE A 160 -0.28 -2.53 55.08
N ALA A 161 0.13 -3.16 56.16
CA ALA A 161 -0.54 -3.06 57.44
C ALA A 161 -0.19 -1.68 58.04
N ILE A 162 -1.08 -0.71 57.88
CA ILE A 162 -1.11 0.43 58.80
C ILE A 162 -2.02 -0.01 59.94
N SER A 163 -1.41 -0.47 61.03
CA SER A 163 -2.08 -0.68 62.30
C SER A 163 -2.49 0.67 62.86
N GLU A 164 -3.76 0.79 63.22
CA GLU A 164 -4.27 1.89 64.03
C GLU A 164 -3.64 1.86 65.45
N GLU A 165 -3.62 3.06 66.02
CA GLU A 165 -3.76 3.37 67.45
C GLU A 165 -2.51 3.26 68.35
N ASN A 166 -2.03 4.41 68.82
CA ASN A 166 -2.19 4.72 70.24
C ASN A 166 -1.96 6.19 70.63
N SER A 167 -2.69 6.54 71.68
CA SER A 167 -2.97 7.82 72.30
C SER A 167 -1.86 8.32 73.25
N HIS A 168 -2.01 9.59 73.68
CA HIS A 168 -1.44 10.28 74.87
C HIS A 168 -0.13 11.07 74.72
N ARG A 169 -0.22 12.41 74.56
CA ARG A 169 -0.22 13.39 75.67
C ARG A 169 -0.38 14.82 75.15
#